data_AF-A0A855X3Z3-F1
#
_entry.id   AF-A0A855X3Z3-F1
#
_cell.length_a   1.000
_cell.length_b   1.000
_cell.length_c   1.000
_cell.angle_alpha   90.00
_cell.angle_beta   90.00
_cell.angle_gamma   90.00
#
_symmetry.space_group_name_H-M   'P 1'
#
loop_
_entity.id
_entity.type
_entity.pdbx_description
1 polymer ?
#
loop_
_entity_poly.entity_id
_entity_poly.type
_entity_poly.pdbx_seq_one_letter_code
_entity_poly.pdbx_strand_id
1 'polypeptide(L)'
;ADIKVYLDAVVEVRAQRRLLDLQKAGITSTLEEQVADLQRRDAFDSGRAHSPLTRAADAVVVDTSDMTIDQQVDEIIRLLTRAIDKAS
;
A
#
# COMPACT_ATOMS: atom_id res chain seq x y z
N ALA A 1 -6.47 8.32 16.85
CA ALA A 1 -5.16 7.99 16.25
C ALA A 1 -4.49 9.31 15.92
N ASP A 2 -3.32 9.54 16.47
CA ASP A 2 -2.61 10.82 16.37
C ASP A 2 -1.99 11.03 14.97
N ILE A 3 -1.88 9.95 14.20
CA ILE A 3 -1.53 9.94 12.79
C ILE A 3 -2.35 8.87 12.06
N LYS A 4 -2.76 9.18 10.82
CA LYS A 4 -3.34 8.22 9.87
C LYS A 4 -2.43 8.16 8.66
N VAL A 5 -2.06 6.96 8.24
CA VAL A 5 -1.21 6.76 7.06
C VAL A 5 -1.97 5.96 6.03
N TYR A 6 -1.90 6.42 4.78
CA TYR A 6 -2.41 5.72 3.61
C TYR A 6 -1.21 5.33 2.73
N LEU A 7 -0.93 4.03 2.64
CA LEU A 7 0.13 3.51 1.78
C LEU A 7 -0.42 3.35 0.37
N ASP A 8 0.34 3.85 -0.61
CA ASP A 8 0.02 3.68 -2.02
C ASP A 8 1.24 3.21 -2.81
N ALA A 9 1.00 2.64 -3.98
CA ALA A 9 2.00 2.32 -4.97
C ALA A 9 1.34 2.08 -6.33
N VAL A 10 2.07 2.39 -7.40
CA VAL A 10 1.62 2.09 -8.76
C VAL A 10 1.28 0.60 -8.92
N VAL A 11 0.22 0.31 -9.67
CA VAL A 11 -0.35 -1.04 -9.73
C VAL A 11 0.63 -2.05 -10.33
N GLU A 12 1.48 -1.62 -11.27
CA GLU A 12 2.50 -2.42 -11.91
C GLU A 12 3.55 -2.90 -10.91
N VAL A 13 4.00 -2.02 -10.00
CA VAL A 13 4.94 -2.36 -8.92
C VAL A 13 4.31 -3.35 -7.96
N ARG A 14 3.04 -3.13 -7.57
CA ARG A 14 2.30 -4.06 -6.70
C ARG A 14 2.14 -5.43 -7.36
N ALA A 15 1.84 -5.47 -8.66
CA ALA A 15 1.70 -6.69 -9.45
C ALA A 15 3.02 -7.45 -9.55
N GLN A 16 4.14 -6.76 -9.79
CA GLN A 16 5.48 -7.37 -9.83
C GLN A 16 5.86 -7.99 -8.48
N ARG A 17 5.65 -7.27 -7.37
CA ARG A 17 5.90 -7.79 -6.01
C ARG A 17 5.08 -9.04 -5.75
N ARG A 18 3.78 -9.00 -6.08
CA ARG A 18 2.88 -10.14 -5.92
C ARG A 18 3.29 -11.34 -6.78
N LEU A 19 3.67 -11.11 -8.03
CA LEU A 19 4.15 -12.16 -8.93
C LEU A 19 5.39 -12.85 -8.35
N LEU A 20 6.35 -12.08 -7.82
CA LEU A 20 7.53 -12.63 -7.17
C LEU A 20 7.17 -13.50 -5.95
N ASP A 21 6.20 -13.07 -5.14
CA ASP A 21 5.73 -13.84 -3.99
C ASP A 21 5.06 -15.16 -4.41
N LEU A 22 4.26 -15.13 -5.48
CA LEU A 22 3.65 -16.34 -6.05
C LEU A 22 4.70 -17.31 -6.61
N GLN A 23 5.71 -16.79 -7.32
CA GLN A 23 6.82 -17.60 -7.83
C GLN A 23 7.57 -18.30 -6.68
N LYS A 24 7.85 -17.59 -5.57
CA LYS A 24 8.45 -18.19 -4.37
C LYS A 24 7.58 -19.27 -3.75
N ALA A 25 6.25 -19.15 -3.87
CA ALA A 25 5.29 -20.16 -3.42
C ALA A 25 5.08 -21.31 -4.41
N GLY A 26 5.77 -21.32 -5.55
CA GLY A 26 5.62 -22.34 -6.60
C GLY A 26 4.32 -22.20 -7.41
N ILE A 27 3.69 -21.03 -7.38
CA ILE A 27 2.45 -20.73 -8.10
C ILE A 27 2.79 -19.96 -9.37
N THR A 28 2.40 -20.50 -10.52
CA THR A 28 2.58 -19.85 -11.82
C THR A 28 1.45 -18.85 -12.07
N SER A 29 1.81 -17.63 -12.49
CA SER A 29 0.90 -16.60 -12.99
C SER A 29 1.69 -15.63 -13.88
N THR A 30 0.99 -14.75 -14.60
CA THR A 30 1.61 -13.70 -15.42
C THR A 30 1.50 -12.31 -14.77
N LEU A 31 2.29 -11.35 -15.23
CA LEU A 31 2.20 -9.98 -14.76
C LEU A 31 0.84 -9.37 -15.12
N GLU A 32 0.34 -9.64 -16.31
CA GLU A 32 -0.96 -9.15 -16.80
C GLU A 32 -2.12 -9.66 -15.93
N GLU A 33 -2.08 -10.94 -15.52
CA GLU A 33 -3.06 -11.52 -14.60
C GLU A 33 -3.03 -10.82 -13.24
N GLN A 34 -1.84 -10.54 -12.70
CA GLN A 34 -1.71 -9.85 -11.41
C GLN A 34 -2.15 -8.39 -11.48
N VAL A 35 -1.86 -7.68 -12.56
CA VAL A 35 -2.35 -6.31 -12.78
C VAL A 35 -3.88 -6.30 -12.84
N ALA A 36 -4.47 -7.18 -13.65
CA ALA A 36 -5.93 -7.27 -13.78
C ALA A 36 -6.60 -7.66 -12.44
N ASP A 37 -5.98 -8.55 -11.67
CA ASP A 37 -6.46 -8.91 -10.33
C ASP A 37 -6.44 -7.73 -9.37
N LEU A 38 -5.32 -7.02 -9.30
CA LEU A 38 -5.16 -5.88 -8.41
C LEU A 38 -6.10 -4.75 -8.77
N GLN A 39 -6.22 -4.38 -10.04
CA GLN A 39 -7.15 -3.32 -10.47
C GLN A 39 -8.61 -3.63 -10.08
N ARG A 40 -9.03 -4.89 -10.29
CA ARG A 40 -10.37 -5.33 -9.93
C ARG A 40 -10.61 -5.24 -8.42
N ARG A 41 -9.63 -5.66 -7.62
CA ARG A 41 -9.69 -5.62 -6.16
C ARG A 41 -9.69 -4.20 -5.65
N ASP A 42 -8.82 -3.33 -6.16
CA ASP A 42 -8.76 -1.92 -5.78
C ASP A 42 -10.09 -1.20 -6.08
N ALA A 43 -10.67 -1.45 -7.26
CA ALA A 43 -11.96 -0.89 -7.63
C ALA A 43 -13.10 -1.37 -6.72
N PHE A 44 -13.11 -2.67 -6.41
CA PHE A 44 -14.08 -3.26 -5.49
C PHE A 44 -13.92 -2.71 -4.06
N ASP A 45 -12.69 -2.68 -3.55
CA ASP A 45 -12.38 -2.25 -2.18
C ASP A 45 -12.63 -0.76 -1.99
N SER A 46 -12.39 0.07 -3.01
CA SER A 46 -12.70 1.51 -2.97
C SER A 46 -14.20 1.79 -3.10
N GLY A 47 -14.93 0.92 -3.80
CA GLY A 47 -16.36 1.10 -4.12
C GLY A 47 -17.36 0.39 -3.19
N ARG A 48 -16.90 -0.48 -2.28
CA ARG A 48 -17.79 -1.25 -1.39
C ARG A 48 -18.55 -0.36 -0.42
N ALA A 49 -19.82 -0.67 -0.18
CA ALA A 49 -20.70 0.12 0.69
C ALA A 49 -20.27 0.13 2.17
N HIS A 50 -19.60 -0.94 2.62
CA HIS A 50 -19.15 -1.08 4.01
C HIS A 50 -17.63 -1.00 4.10
N SER A 51 -17.14 -0.08 4.93
CA SER A 51 -15.72 0.17 5.19
C SER A 51 -14.89 0.32 3.90
N PRO A 52 -15.24 1.21 2.95
CA PRO A 52 -14.50 1.36 1.70
C PRO A 52 -13.04 1.73 1.98
N LEU A 53 -12.12 1.25 1.14
CA LEU A 53 -10.72 1.62 1.17
C LEU A 53 -10.58 3.02 0.56
N THR A 54 -10.84 4.04 1.37
CA THR A 54 -10.69 5.45 0.97
C THR A 54 -9.67 6.15 1.83
N ARG A 55 -8.96 7.11 1.22
CA ARG A 55 -8.05 7.99 1.94
C ARG A 55 -8.85 8.91 2.86
N ALA A 56 -8.59 8.84 4.17
CA ALA A 56 -9.12 9.82 5.11
C ALA A 56 -8.57 11.23 4.80
N ALA A 57 -9.36 12.27 5.00
CA ALA A 57 -8.96 13.64 4.65
C ALA A 57 -7.68 14.12 5.36
N ASP A 58 -7.44 13.59 6.56
CA ASP A 58 -6.28 13.87 7.42
C ASP A 58 -5.19 12.79 7.32
N ALA A 59 -5.29 11.83 6.40
CA ALA A 59 -4.27 10.81 6.21
C ALA A 59 -3.07 11.35 5.44
N VAL A 60 -1.87 11.02 5.93
CA VAL A 60 -0.61 11.20 5.20
C VAL A 60 -0.51 10.09 4.15
N VAL A 61 -0.34 10.46 2.89
CA VAL A 61 -0.08 9.49 1.81
C VAL A 61 1.41 9.21 1.73
N VAL A 62 1.76 7.93 1.74
CA VAL A 62 3.14 7.46 1.52
C VAL A 62 3.16 6.63 0.25
N ASP A 63 3.80 7.16 -0.78
CA ASP A 63 4.07 6.41 -2.01
C ASP A 63 5.26 5.49 -1.79
N THR A 64 5.01 4.19 -1.91
CA THR A 64 5.97 3.12 -1.67
C THR A 64 6.46 2.48 -2.97
N SER A 65 6.15 3.06 -4.13
CA SER A 65 6.50 2.52 -5.46
C SER A 65 8.00 2.22 -5.56
N ASP A 66 8.84 3.15 -5.09
CA ASP A 66 10.30 3.05 -5.15
C ASP A 66 10.95 2.70 -3.80
N MET A 67 10.19 2.19 -2.84
CA MET A 67 10.67 1.89 -1.49
C MET A 67 10.82 0.38 -1.25
N THR A 68 11.94 -0.01 -0.65
CA THR A 68 12.11 -1.33 -0.01
C THR A 68 11.23 -1.45 1.24
N ILE A 69 11.04 -2.66 1.76
CA ILE A 69 10.29 -2.85 3.03
C ILE A 69 10.94 -2.08 4.19
N ASP A 70 12.27 -2.11 4.29
CA ASP A 70 12.97 -1.37 5.34
C ASP A 70 12.75 0.14 5.23
N GLN A 71 12.81 0.68 4.01
CA GLN A 71 12.52 2.10 3.76
C GLN A 71 11.07 2.47 4.09
N GLN A 72 10.12 1.59 3.80
CA GLN A 72 8.72 1.78 4.18
C GLN A 72 8.56 1.83 5.70
N VAL A 73 9.21 0.90 6.42
CA VAL A 73 9.16 0.86 7.90
C VAL A 73 9.79 2.12 8.49
N ASP A 74 10.97 2.51 8.02
CA ASP A 74 11.68 3.71 8.48
C ASP A 74 10.86 4.98 8.26
N GLU A 75 10.20 5.10 7.10
CA GLU A 75 9.34 6.24 6.80
C GLU A 75 8.14 6.32 7.75
N ILE A 76 7.54 5.18 8.09
CA ILE A 76 6.42 5.13 9.04
C ILE A 76 6.87 5.51 10.45
N ILE A 77 8.03 5.01 10.90
CA ILE A 77 8.60 5.37 12.19
C ILE A 77 8.88 6.88 12.24
N ARG A 78 9.49 7.43 11.18
CA ARG A 78 9.80 8.86 11.07
C ARG A 78 8.54 9.73 11.15
N LEU A 79 7.48 9.33 10.46
CA LEU A 79 6.19 10.03 10.50
C LEU A 79 5.57 9.99 11.91
N LEU A 80 5.66 8.85 12.60
CA LEU A 80 5.16 8.69 13.96
C LEU A 80 5.93 9.56 14.96
N THR A 81 7.27 9.54 14.94
CA THR A 81 8.11 10.37 15.82
C THR A 81 7.79 11.85 15.65
N ARG A 82 7.68 12.32 14.40
CA ARG A 82 7.33 13.72 14.12
C ARG A 82 5.95 14.12 14.65
N ALA A 83 4.99 13.19 14.64
CA ALA A 83 3.65 13.45 15.17
C ALA A 83 3.68 13.59 16.71
N ILE A 84 4.47 12.74 17.39
CA ILE A 84 4.65 12.79 18.85
C ILE A 84 5.35 14.09 19.28
N ASP A 85 6.41 14.48 18.58
CA ASP A 85 7.18 15.69 18.91
C ASP A 85 6.35 16.98 18.76
N LYS A 86 5.40 17.02 17.82
CA LYS A 86 4.48 18.16 17.64
C LYS A 86 3.41 18.25 18.72
N ALA A 87 3.12 17.14 19.40
CA ALA A 87 2.10 17.07 20.45
C ALA A 87 2.68 17.32 21.85
N SER A 88 4.02 17.40 21.97
CA SER A 88 4.76 17.68 23.19
C SER A 88 5.09 19.17 23.32
#